data_AF-W1YQZ9-F1
#
_entry.id   AF-W1YQZ9-F1
#
_cell.length_a   1.000
_cell.length_b   1.000
_cell.length_c   1.000
_cell.angle_alpha   90.00
_cell.angle_beta   90.00
_cell.angle_gamma   90.00
#
_symmetry.space_group_name_H-M   'P 1'
#
loop_
_entity.id
_entity.type
_entity.pdbx_description
1 polymer ?
#
loop_
_entity_poly.entity_id
_entity_poly.type
_entity_poly.pdbx_seq_one_letter_code
_entity_poly.pdbx_strand_id
1 'polypeptide(L)'
;HMVLATHRPSVNVITGSIKANVPSRISFAVGSQIDSRTILDMAGAEKLLGKGDMLFAPIGANKPIRVQGAFISDDEVEKLVEFVKAQREPEYDNTVTQ
;
A
#
# COMPACT_ATOMS: atom_id res chain seq x y z
N HIS A 1 -3.40 13.20 -5.02
CA HIS A 1 -2.59 11.97 -4.88
C HIS A 1 -3.51 10.85 -4.41
N MET A 2 -3.31 9.62 -4.88
CA MET A 2 -4.18 8.48 -4.57
C MET A 2 -3.36 7.35 -3.95
N VAL A 3 -3.90 6.73 -2.90
CA VAL A 3 -3.34 5.52 -2.27
C VAL A 3 -4.42 4.45 -2.35
N LEU A 4 -4.08 3.30 -2.93
CA LEU A 4 -4.96 2.14 -3.02
C LEU A 4 -4.30 0.96 -2.27
N ALA A 5 -5.06 0.31 -1.40
CA ALA A 5 -4.60 -0.85 -0.62
C ALA A 5 -5.60 -2.00 -0.72
N THR A 6 -5.10 -3.24 -0.77
CA THR A 6 -5.94 -4.44 -0.81
C THR A 6 -5.19 -5.64 -0.21
N HIS A 7 -5.93 -6.54 0.45
CA HIS A 7 -5.43 -7.85 0.87
C HIS A 7 -5.73 -8.96 -0.15
N ARG A 8 -6.41 -8.63 -1.25
CA ARG A 8 -6.83 -9.58 -2.30
C ARG A 8 -6.18 -9.22 -3.64
N PRO A 9 -4.92 -9.59 -3.85
CA PRO A 9 -4.18 -9.26 -5.07
C PRO A 9 -4.58 -10.20 -6.23
N SER A 10 -5.77 -10.01 -6.78
CA SER A 10 -6.25 -10.74 -7.97
C SER A 10 -6.36 -9.83 -9.19
N VAL A 11 -6.32 -10.41 -10.39
CA VAL A 11 -6.46 -9.67 -11.67
C VAL A 11 -7.80 -8.93 -11.76
N ASN A 12 -8.83 -9.42 -11.05
CA ASN A 12 -10.13 -8.79 -10.99
C ASN A 12 -10.16 -7.55 -10.08
N VAL A 13 -9.24 -7.46 -9.11
CA VAL A 13 -9.11 -6.31 -8.21
C VAL A 13 -8.07 -5.33 -8.75
N ILE A 14 -6.88 -5.84 -9.11
CA ILE A 14 -5.78 -5.08 -9.70
C ILE A 14 -5.85 -5.23 -11.22
N THR A 15 -6.87 -4.61 -11.80
CA THR A 15 -7.16 -4.70 -13.23
C THR A 15 -6.11 -3.98 -14.09
N GLY A 16 -6.11 -4.22 -15.40
CA GLY A 16 -5.21 -3.54 -16.34
C GLY A 16 -5.30 -2.01 -16.27
N SER A 17 -6.52 -1.46 -16.14
CA SER A 17 -6.72 -0.01 -16.00
C SER A 17 -6.13 0.55 -14.71
N ILE A 18 -6.20 -0.18 -13.59
CA ILE A 18 -5.54 0.22 -12.34
C ILE A 18 -4.01 0.21 -12.54
N LYS A 19 -3.46 -0.86 -13.10
CA LYS A 19 -2.01 -0.98 -13.34
C LYS A 19 -1.48 0.11 -14.27
N ALA A 20 -2.26 0.51 -15.28
CA ALA A 20 -1.89 1.55 -16.23
C ALA A 20 -1.83 2.96 -15.61
N ASN A 21 -2.65 3.24 -14.59
CA ASN A 21 -2.76 4.57 -13.99
C ASN A 21 -2.08 4.70 -12.62
N VAL A 22 -1.64 3.59 -12.02
CA VAL A 22 -0.95 3.56 -10.72
C VAL A 22 0.41 2.85 -10.88
N PRO A 23 1.45 3.56 -11.36
CA PRO A 23 2.73 2.97 -11.75
C PRO A 23 3.67 2.67 -10.57
N SER A 24 3.60 3.44 -9.48
CA SER A 24 4.36 3.17 -8.26
C SER A 24 3.61 2.20 -7.37
N ARG A 25 4.26 1.12 -6.94
CA ARG A 25 3.60 0.01 -6.22
C ARG A 25 4.42 -0.49 -5.05
N ILE A 26 3.73 -0.99 -4.04
CA ILE A 26 4.30 -1.66 -2.87
C ILE A 26 3.62 -3.02 -2.75
N SER A 27 4.41 -4.07 -2.52
CA SER A 27 3.89 -5.38 -2.12
C SER A 27 4.54 -5.80 -0.81
N PHE A 28 3.71 -6.12 0.18
CA PHE A 28 4.12 -6.93 1.32
C PHE A 28 4.17 -8.42 0.92
N ALA A 29 4.49 -9.28 1.88
CA ALA A 29 4.47 -10.73 1.70
C ALA A 29 3.10 -11.21 1.17
N VAL A 30 3.16 -12.04 0.13
CA VAL A 30 1.99 -12.66 -0.51
C VAL A 30 2.14 -14.17 -0.55
N GLY A 31 1.04 -14.89 -0.74
CA GLY A 31 1.03 -16.35 -0.69
C GLY A 31 1.63 -17.04 -1.92
N SER A 32 1.70 -16.35 -3.06
CA SER A 32 2.13 -16.97 -4.31
C SER A 32 2.87 -16.03 -5.26
N GLN A 33 3.64 -16.62 -6.18
CA GLN A 33 4.29 -15.90 -7.27
C GLN A 33 3.26 -15.22 -8.21
N ILE A 34 2.06 -15.79 -8.33
CA ILE A 34 0.97 -15.24 -9.16
C ILE A 34 0.48 -13.93 -8.54
N ASP A 35 0.32 -13.88 -7.22
CA ASP A 35 -0.06 -12.66 -6.49
C ASP A 35 1.02 -11.58 -6.62
N SER A 36 2.29 -11.97 -6.48
CA SER A 36 3.43 -11.05 -6.67
C SER A 36 3.40 -10.42 -8.06
N ARG A 37 3.18 -11.23 -9.11
CA ARG A 37 3.06 -10.74 -10.49
C ARG A 37 1.83 -9.88 -10.71
N THR A 38 0.74 -10.15 -10.00
CA THR A 38 -0.47 -9.34 -10.10
C THR A 38 -0.25 -7.92 -9.58
N ILE A 39 0.56 -7.76 -8.51
CA ILE A 39 0.90 -6.45 -7.93
C ILE A 39 2.06 -5.78 -8.67
N LEU A 40 3.20 -6.47 -8.82
CA LEU A 40 4.47 -5.87 -9.24
C LEU A 40 4.84 -6.15 -10.70
N ASP A 41 4.01 -6.90 -11.44
CA ASP A 41 4.34 -7.47 -12.75
C ASP A 41 5.58 -8.39 -12.73
N MET A 42 6.05 -8.78 -11.52
CA MET A 42 7.18 -9.67 -11.31
C MET A 42 7.07 -10.51 -10.04
N ALA A 43 7.89 -11.55 -9.96
CA ALA A 43 8.04 -12.40 -8.79
C ALA A 43 8.95 -11.78 -7.73
N GLY A 44 8.81 -12.23 -6.49
CA GLY A 44 9.70 -11.89 -5.37
C GLY A 44 8.96 -11.60 -4.07
N ALA A 45 7.72 -11.09 -4.15
CA ALA A 45 6.95 -10.76 -2.95
C ALA A 45 6.51 -12.02 -2.16
N GLU A 46 6.41 -13.17 -2.84
CA GLU A 46 6.14 -14.47 -2.20
C GLU A 46 7.28 -14.98 -1.30
N LYS A 47 8.45 -14.33 -1.38
CA LYS A 47 9.65 -14.68 -0.60
C LYS A 47 9.91 -13.73 0.57
N LEU A 48 9.03 -12.75 0.78
CA LEU A 48 9.14 -11.80 1.88
C LEU A 48 8.79 -12.47 3.20
N LEU A 49 9.36 -11.96 4.29
CA LEU A 49 9.28 -12.55 5.63
C LEU A 49 8.01 -12.14 6.40
N GLY A 50 7.21 -11.24 5.83
CA GLY A 50 6.09 -10.59 6.53
C GLY A 50 6.58 -9.52 7.51
N LYS A 51 5.71 -9.12 8.47
CA LYS A 51 6.05 -8.17 9.55
C LYS A 51 6.74 -6.88 9.06
N GLY A 52 6.23 -6.29 7.99
CA GLY A 52 6.75 -5.05 7.42
C GLY A 52 7.77 -5.23 6.28
N ASP A 53 8.28 -6.44 6.03
CA ASP A 53 9.16 -6.70 4.87
C ASP A 53 8.37 -6.56 3.55
N MET A 54 8.86 -5.71 2.66
CA MET A 54 8.16 -5.32 1.43
C MET A 54 9.10 -5.09 0.24
N LEU A 55 8.52 -5.15 -0.95
CA LEU A 55 9.12 -4.68 -2.19
C LEU A 55 8.45 -3.36 -2.61
N PHE A 56 9.26 -2.32 -2.82
CA PHE A 56 8.83 -1.03 -3.35
C PHE A 56 9.30 -0.88 -4.79
N ALA A 57 8.36 -0.74 -5.73
CA ALA A 57 8.60 -0.50 -7.14
C ALA A 57 8.20 0.94 -7.49
N PRO A 58 9.13 1.91 -7.45
CA PRO A 58 8.84 3.28 -7.88
C PRO A 58 8.67 3.36 -9.40
N ILE A 59 7.88 4.33 -9.86
CA ILE A 59 7.76 4.67 -11.29
C ILE A 59 9.14 4.84 -11.93
N GLY A 60 9.35 4.21 -13.08
CA GLY A 60 10.59 4.31 -13.85
C GLY A 60 11.73 3.41 -13.36
N ALA A 61 11.59 2.70 -12.23
CA ALA A 61 12.60 1.73 -11.81
C ALA A 61 12.44 0.39 -12.53
N ASN A 62 13.57 -0.18 -12.95
CA ASN A 62 13.60 -1.49 -13.61
C ASN A 62 13.34 -2.66 -12.65
N LYS A 63 13.61 -2.48 -11.35
CA LYS A 63 13.44 -3.50 -10.33
C LYS A 63 12.95 -2.87 -9.01
N PRO A 64 12.08 -3.56 -8.26
CA PRO A 64 11.71 -3.16 -6.91
C PRO A 64 12.90 -3.22 -5.97
N ILE A 65 12.86 -2.36 -4.96
CA ILE A 65 13.82 -2.29 -3.87
C ILE A 65 13.17 -2.98 -2.68
N ARG A 66 13.92 -3.86 -2.00
CA ARG A 66 13.46 -4.46 -0.75
C ARG A 66 13.62 -3.45 0.38
N VAL A 67 12.55 -3.24 1.14
CA VAL A 67 12.48 -2.25 2.21
C VAL A 67 11.84 -2.91 3.43
N GLN A 68 12.31 -2.53 4.62
CA GLN A 68 11.65 -2.88 5.88
C GLN A 68 10.76 -1.72 6.30
N GLY A 69 9.45 -1.97 6.39
CA GLY A 69 8.48 -1.01 6.90
C GLY A 69 8.73 -0.69 8.37
N ALA A 70 8.56 0.58 8.72
CA ALA A 70 8.54 1.01 10.10
C ALA A 70 7.31 0.41 10.79
N PHE A 71 7.51 -0.10 12.01
CA PHE A 71 6.42 -0.54 12.86
C PHE A 71 5.90 0.66 13.65
N ILE A 72 4.58 0.82 13.67
CA ILE A 72 3.86 1.72 14.56
C ILE A 72 2.74 0.90 15.20
N SER A 73 2.64 0.99 16.52
CA SER A 73 1.59 0.33 17.29
C SER A 73 0.28 1.12 17.23
N ASP A 74 -0.85 0.44 17.49
CA ASP A 74 -2.15 1.09 17.55
C ASP A 74 -2.17 2.21 18.62
N ASP A 75 -1.55 1.98 19.78
CA ASP A 75 -1.40 3.00 20.84
C ASP A 75 -0.66 4.27 20.37
N GLU A 76 0.36 4.12 19.51
CA GLU A 76 1.09 5.25 18.93
C GLU A 76 0.24 5.99 17.90
N VAL A 77 -0.57 5.27 17.11
CA VAL A 77 -1.52 5.87 16.18
C VAL A 77 -2.57 6.69 16.94
N GLU A 78 -3.13 6.15 18.02
CA GLU A 78 -4.11 6.87 18.85
C GLU A 78 -3.54 8.16 19.44
N LYS A 79 -2.33 8.09 20.02
CA LYS A 79 -1.63 9.28 20.55
C LYS A 79 -1.40 10.34 19.47
N LEU A 80 -1.03 9.91 18.26
CA LEU A 80 -0.82 10.82 17.14
C LEU A 80 -2.14 11.47 16.70
N VAL A 81 -3.23 10.70 16.63
CA VAL A 81 -4.56 11.21 16.26
C VAL A 81 -5.04 12.26 17.28
N GLU A 82 -4.90 12.00 18.59
CA GLU A 82 -5.30 12.96 19.62
C GLU A 82 -4.43 14.23 19.59
N PHE A 83 -3.12 14.09 19.36
CA PHE A 83 -2.23 15.25 19.16
C PHE A 83 -2.65 16.12 17.95
N VAL A 84 -3.10 15.52 16.85
CA VAL A 84 -3.56 16.24 15.67
C VAL A 84 -4.92 16.92 15.92
N LYS A 85 -5.87 16.22 16.55
CA LYS A 85 -7.19 16.77 16.91
C LYS A 85 -7.09 17.99 17.82
N ALA A 86 -6.17 17.98 18.78
CA ALA A 86 -5.95 19.11 19.69
C ALA A 86 -5.51 20.41 18.99
N GLN A 87 -5.04 20.33 17.74
CA GLN A 87 -4.60 21.49 16.97
C GLN A 87 -5.74 22.17 16.20
N ARG A 88 -6.73 21.41 15.72
CA ARG A 88 -7.87 21.93 14.96
C ARG A 88 -9.01 20.93 14.86
N GLU A 89 -10.24 21.44 14.94
CA GLU A 89 -11.45 20.69 14.61
C GLU A 89 -11.57 20.43 13.09
N PRO A 90 -12.14 19.30 12.67
CA PRO A 90 -12.31 18.97 11.26
C PRO A 90 -13.41 19.81 10.60
N GLU A 91 -13.13 20.30 9.39
CA GLU A 91 -14.11 20.95 8.51
C GLU A 91 -14.51 19.98 7.41
N TYR A 92 -15.71 19.39 7.53
CA TYR A 92 -16.23 18.41 6.59
C TYR A 92 -17.01 19.05 5.44
N ASP A 93 -16.80 18.56 4.22
CA ASP A 93 -17.62 18.88 3.05
C ASP A 93 -18.70 17.82 2.85
N ASN A 94 -19.95 18.17 3.18
CA ASN A 94 -21.09 17.25 3.12
C ASN A 94 -21.49 16.84 1.68
N THR A 95 -20.93 17.47 0.64
CA THR A 95 -21.19 17.09 -0.76
C THR A 95 -20.44 15.84 -1.19
N VAL A 96 -19.37 15.47 -0.47
CA VAL A 96 -18.51 14.33 -0.81
C VAL A 96 -19.20 12.99 -0.55
N THR A 97 -20.14 12.94 0.40
CA THR A 97 -20.85 11.72 0.81
C THR A 97 -22.29 11.61 0.28
N GLN A 98 -22.70 12.49 -0.64
CA GLN A 98 -24.00 12.42 -1.34
C GLN A 98 -23.88 11.55 -2.60
#